data_AF-A0A0W7WNP6-F1
#
_entry.id   AF-A0A0W7WNP6-F1
#
_cell.length_a   1.000
_cell.length_b   1.000
_cell.length_c   1.000
_cell.angle_alpha   90.00
_cell.angle_beta   90.00
_cell.angle_gamma   90.00
#
_symmetry.space_group_name_H-M   'P 1'
#
loop_
_entity.id
_entity.type
_entity.pdbx_description
1 polymer ?
#
loop_
_entity_poly.entity_id
_entity_poly.type
_entity_poly.pdbx_seq_one_letter_code
_entity_poly.pdbx_strand_id
1 'polypeptide(L)'
;MQDLPEHGHSQAEIDDRLSRPPGRGDLRDVVYGAIDGAVTTFAIVAGVAGAGLSPFVIVALGLANVLADGFSMAAGNYSATKAELDDISRLRAVEERHIRLDPEGERRELRTILANKGLSGPTLEAAVDQIAARRDSWIAEMMQGEYGLGPTDPHPLRAALVTFAAFLVAGMIPLLPFVLGIGEAFFLSSALTLAAFFAIGTLKSHWSLSPWWRSGAETLAIGGAAAGIAYGVGTLFTV
;
A
#
# COMPACT_ATOMS: atom_id res chain seq x y z
N MET A 1 -23.09 6.00 1.07
CA MET A 1 -22.78 5.86 -0.36
C MET A 1 -22.03 7.13 -0.71
N GLN A 2 -20.70 7.10 -0.71
CA GLN A 2 -19.94 8.22 -1.26
C GLN A 2 -19.92 7.97 -2.76
N ASP A 3 -20.67 8.77 -3.51
CA ASP A 3 -20.47 8.86 -4.95
C ASP A 3 -19.00 9.24 -5.14
N LEU A 4 -18.21 8.34 -5.73
CA LEU A 4 -16.94 8.73 -6.32
C LEU A 4 -17.26 9.93 -7.22
N PRO A 5 -16.54 11.06 -7.14
CA PRO A 5 -16.80 12.18 -8.02
C PRO A 5 -16.71 11.66 -9.46
N GLU A 6 -17.86 11.56 -10.12
CA GLU A 6 -17.91 11.11 -11.51
C GLU A 6 -17.05 12.09 -12.31
N HIS A 7 -16.03 11.56 -12.97
CA HIS A 7 -15.17 12.40 -13.78
C HIS A 7 -15.93 12.87 -15.01
N GLY A 8 -15.71 14.11 -15.42
CA GLY A 8 -16.26 14.58 -16.69
C GLY A 8 -15.68 13.81 -17.88
N HIS A 9 -16.42 13.87 -18.99
CA HIS A 9 -16.11 13.20 -20.25
C HIS A 9 -15.84 14.19 -21.38
N SER A 10 -15.53 15.45 -21.06
CA SER A 10 -15.06 16.40 -22.07
C SER A 10 -13.66 16.00 -22.55
N GLN A 11 -13.33 16.34 -23.80
CA GLN A 11 -12.01 16.02 -24.36
C GLN A 11 -10.86 16.56 -23.51
N ALA A 12 -11.00 17.78 -23.00
CA ALA A 12 -9.99 18.41 -22.14
C ALA A 12 -9.75 17.63 -20.83
N GLU A 13 -10.82 17.09 -20.22
CA GLU A 13 -10.71 16.28 -19.01
C GLU A 13 -10.12 14.89 -19.30
N ILE A 14 -10.46 14.31 -20.46
CA ILE A 14 -9.88 13.03 -20.92
C ILE A 14 -8.39 13.19 -21.14
N ASP A 15 -7.98 14.24 -21.85
CA ASP A 15 -6.57 14.51 -22.18
C ASP A 15 -5.75 14.75 -20.90
N ASP A 16 -6.27 15.56 -19.96
CA ASP A 16 -5.59 15.77 -18.66
C ASP A 16 -5.45 14.46 -17.88
N ARG A 17 -6.51 13.66 -17.78
CA ARG A 17 -6.48 12.38 -17.04
C ARG A 17 -5.54 11.36 -17.66
N LEU A 18 -5.55 11.19 -18.98
CA LEU A 18 -4.73 10.19 -19.67
C LEU A 18 -3.28 10.62 -19.84
N SER A 19 -3.00 11.93 -19.87
CA SER A 19 -1.63 12.45 -19.87
C SER A 19 -0.98 12.45 -18.48
N ARG A 20 -1.80 12.38 -17.42
CA ARG A 20 -1.36 12.31 -16.01
C ARG A 20 -2.04 11.15 -15.31
N PRO A 21 -1.69 9.89 -15.65
CA PRO A 21 -2.25 8.75 -14.96
C PRO A 21 -1.98 8.89 -13.46
N PRO A 22 -3.00 8.71 -12.60
CA PRO A 22 -2.77 8.72 -11.16
C PRO A 22 -1.71 7.66 -10.86
N GLY A 23 -0.60 8.08 -10.26
CA GLY A 23 0.46 7.15 -9.86
C GLY A 23 -0.10 6.07 -8.93
N ARG A 24 0.71 5.03 -8.66
CA ARG A 24 0.42 4.05 -7.61
C ARG A 24 0.05 4.81 -6.32
N GLY A 25 -1.21 4.73 -5.90
CA GLY A 25 -1.73 5.59 -4.85
C GLY A 25 -1.03 5.35 -3.51
N ASP A 26 -0.45 6.40 -2.93
CA ASP A 26 0.23 6.38 -1.62
C ASP A 26 -0.67 5.88 -0.48
N LEU A 27 -2.00 5.95 -0.65
CA LEU A 27 -2.98 5.55 0.35
C LEU A 27 -2.82 4.07 0.77
N ARG A 28 -2.21 3.21 -0.07
CA ARG A 28 -1.98 1.79 0.24
C ARG A 28 -0.89 1.70 1.30
N ASP A 29 0.18 2.43 1.07
CA ASP A 29 1.32 2.51 1.96
C ASP A 29 0.96 3.24 3.27
N VAL A 30 0.07 4.25 3.21
CA VAL A 30 -0.50 4.91 4.40
C VAL A 30 -1.33 3.94 5.24
N VAL A 31 -2.32 3.28 4.64
CA VAL A 31 -3.20 2.35 5.37
C VAL A 31 -2.39 1.19 5.93
N TYR A 32 -1.47 0.64 5.13
CA TYR A 32 -0.60 -0.45 5.56
C TYR A 32 0.26 -0.06 6.77
N GLY A 33 0.99 1.07 6.69
CA GLY A 33 1.80 1.56 7.79
C GLY A 33 0.99 1.95 9.03
N ALA A 34 -0.16 2.60 8.85
CA ALA A 34 -0.99 3.06 9.95
C ALA A 34 -1.62 1.89 10.74
N ILE A 35 -2.14 0.86 10.04
CA ILE A 35 -2.69 -0.33 10.70
C ILE A 35 -1.59 -1.00 11.52
N ASP A 36 -0.46 -1.31 10.89
CA ASP A 36 0.61 -2.06 11.55
C ASP A 36 1.17 -1.29 12.75
N GLY A 37 1.47 0.00 12.58
CA GLY A 37 2.01 0.85 13.64
C GLY A 37 1.09 0.96 14.86
N ALA A 38 -0.21 1.15 14.64
CA ALA A 38 -1.17 1.19 15.74
C ALA A 38 -1.32 -0.18 16.43
N VAL A 39 -1.37 -1.27 15.65
CA VAL A 39 -1.60 -2.63 16.17
C VAL A 39 -0.40 -3.12 16.97
N THR A 40 0.81 -3.06 16.40
CA THR A 40 2.03 -3.57 17.05
C THR A 40 2.39 -2.74 18.28
N THR A 41 2.26 -1.42 18.21
CA THR A 41 2.57 -0.56 19.35
C THR A 41 1.56 -0.78 20.48
N PHE A 42 0.27 -0.87 20.18
CA PHE A 42 -0.72 -1.15 21.22
C PHE A 42 -0.63 -2.58 21.76
N ALA A 43 -0.21 -3.56 20.96
CA ALA A 43 0.09 -4.90 21.46
C ALA A 43 1.19 -4.86 22.53
N ILE A 44 2.24 -4.04 22.35
CA ILE A 44 3.27 -3.82 23.38
C ILE A 44 2.67 -3.15 24.62
N VAL A 45 1.87 -2.08 24.45
CA VAL A 45 1.19 -1.43 25.58
C VAL A 45 0.35 -2.43 26.37
N ALA A 46 -0.46 -3.22 25.67
CA ALA A 46 -1.35 -4.22 26.26
C ALA A 46 -0.59 -5.34 26.96
N GLY A 47 0.48 -5.87 26.36
CA GLY A 47 1.31 -6.90 26.96
C GLY A 47 2.05 -6.43 28.21
N VAL A 48 2.66 -5.24 28.17
CA VAL A 48 3.36 -4.65 29.31
C VAL A 48 2.39 -4.31 30.44
N ALA A 49 1.21 -3.79 30.12
CA ALA A 49 0.15 -3.53 31.09
C ALA A 49 -0.40 -4.85 31.70
N GLY A 50 -0.61 -5.87 30.88
CA GLY A 50 -1.05 -7.20 31.33
C GLY A 50 -0.04 -7.87 32.27
N ALA A 51 1.25 -7.58 32.11
CA ALA A 51 2.31 -8.04 33.01
C ALA A 51 2.45 -7.21 34.31
N GLY A 52 1.65 -6.14 34.49
CA GLY A 52 1.72 -5.29 35.69
C GLY A 52 2.94 -4.36 35.74
N LEU A 53 3.63 -4.15 34.61
CA LEU A 53 4.87 -3.37 34.57
C LEU A 53 4.61 -1.85 34.58
N SER A 54 5.65 -1.08 34.95
CA SER A 54 5.53 0.37 35.09
C SER A 54 5.25 1.09 33.75
N PRO A 55 4.56 2.26 33.78
CA PRO A 55 4.36 3.12 32.60
C PRO A 55 5.64 3.51 31.87
N PHE A 56 6.77 3.61 32.58
CA PHE A 56 8.07 3.91 31.98
C PHE A 56 8.50 2.81 30.99
N VAL A 57 8.26 1.53 31.32
CA VAL A 57 8.56 0.40 30.44
C VAL A 57 7.69 0.45 29.18
N ILE A 58 6.42 0.84 29.31
CA ILE A 58 5.51 1.04 28.18
C ILE A 58 6.07 2.09 27.22
N VAL A 59 6.48 3.25 27.74
CA VAL A 59 7.03 4.34 26.91
C VAL A 59 8.35 3.92 26.27
N ALA A 60 9.25 3.29 27.01
CA ALA A 60 10.55 2.87 26.50
C ALA A 60 10.43 1.84 25.38
N LEU A 61 9.67 0.76 25.59
CA LEU A 61 9.48 -0.29 24.59
C LEU A 61 8.59 0.19 23.44
N GLY A 62 7.58 1.00 23.73
CA GLY A 62 6.71 1.60 22.72
C GLY A 62 7.46 2.51 21.76
N LEU A 63 8.29 3.43 22.27
CA LEU A 63 9.10 4.30 21.42
C LEU A 63 10.15 3.51 20.62
N ALA A 64 10.77 2.51 21.24
CA ALA A 64 11.68 1.61 20.55
C ALA A 64 10.99 0.90 19.38
N ASN A 65 9.76 0.40 19.58
CA ASN A 65 8.94 -0.21 18.53
C ASN A 65 8.61 0.79 17.43
N VAL A 66 8.04 1.93 17.78
CA VAL A 66 7.62 2.96 16.83
C VAL A 66 8.77 3.36 15.88
N LEU A 67 9.98 3.52 16.41
CA LEU A 67 11.15 3.89 15.62
C LEU A 67 11.80 2.72 14.89
N ALA A 68 12.11 1.63 15.59
CA ALA A 68 12.89 0.52 15.02
C ALA A 68 12.04 -0.37 14.11
N ASP A 69 10.84 -0.74 14.56
CA ASP A 69 9.91 -1.55 13.78
C ASP A 69 9.37 -0.75 12.60
N GLY A 70 9.01 0.51 12.83
CA GLY A 70 8.63 1.43 11.75
C GLY A 70 9.72 1.57 10.68
N PHE A 71 10.99 1.71 11.08
CA PHE A 71 12.10 1.78 10.12
C PHE A 71 12.28 0.45 9.37
N SER A 72 12.19 -0.68 10.07
CA SER A 72 12.26 -2.03 9.47
C SER A 72 11.17 -2.22 8.42
N MET A 73 9.93 -1.86 8.73
CA MET A 73 8.80 -1.92 7.82
C MET A 73 8.99 -1.01 6.60
N ALA A 74 9.46 0.21 6.81
CA ALA A 74 9.75 1.16 5.72
C ALA A 74 10.86 0.64 4.80
N ALA A 75 11.94 0.08 5.36
CA ALA A 75 13.01 -0.54 4.60
C ALA A 75 12.54 -1.80 3.84
N GLY A 76 11.62 -2.57 4.42
CA GLY A 76 10.94 -3.68 3.76
C GLY A 76 10.13 -3.21 2.55
N ASN A 77 9.29 -2.19 2.71
CA ASN A 77 8.48 -1.65 1.61
C ASN A 77 9.35 -0.99 0.53
N TYR A 78 10.44 -0.30 0.91
CA TYR A 78 11.45 0.19 -0.03
C TYR A 78 12.00 -0.95 -0.88
N SER A 79 12.48 -2.02 -0.23
CA SER A 79 13.16 -3.13 -0.89
C SER A 79 12.22 -3.89 -1.82
N ALA A 80 10.97 -4.13 -1.39
CA ALA A 80 9.95 -4.76 -2.22
C ALA A 80 9.61 -3.89 -3.44
N THR A 81 9.40 -2.59 -3.24
CA THR A 81 9.08 -1.65 -4.32
C THR A 81 10.28 -1.47 -5.28
N LYS A 82 11.51 -1.51 -4.76
CA LYS A 82 12.73 -1.46 -5.57
C LYS A 82 12.92 -2.72 -6.40
N ALA A 83 12.65 -3.89 -5.83
CA ALA A 83 12.67 -5.15 -6.58
C ALA A 83 11.67 -5.14 -7.75
N GLU A 84 10.47 -4.59 -7.53
CA GLU A 84 9.47 -4.39 -8.60
C GLU A 84 10.00 -3.46 -9.70
N LEU A 85 10.62 -2.33 -9.33
CA LEU A 85 11.21 -1.39 -10.30
C LEU A 85 12.36 -2.03 -11.11
N ASP A 86 13.21 -2.80 -10.44
CA ASP A 86 14.34 -3.47 -11.06
C ASP A 86 13.88 -4.57 -12.02
N ASP A 87 12.80 -5.29 -11.69
CA ASP A 87 12.21 -6.28 -12.59
C ASP A 87 11.56 -5.63 -13.83
N ILE A 88 10.83 -4.52 -13.66
CA ILE A 88 10.31 -3.73 -14.80
C ILE A 88 11.44 -3.29 -15.73
N SER A 89 12.54 -2.79 -15.16
CA SER A 89 13.71 -2.36 -15.93
C SER A 89 14.37 -3.53 -16.67
N ARG A 90 14.46 -4.69 -16.02
CA ARG A 90 14.99 -5.93 -16.61
C ARG A 90 14.12 -6.40 -17.78
N LEU A 91 12.80 -6.47 -17.59
CA LEU A 91 11.85 -6.90 -18.62
C LEU A 91 11.86 -5.95 -19.81
N ARG A 92 11.91 -4.64 -19.57
CA ARG A 92 12.08 -3.66 -20.65
C ARG A 92 13.35 -3.92 -21.48
N ALA A 93 14.48 -4.19 -20.81
CA ALA A 93 15.73 -4.49 -21.51
C ALA A 93 15.69 -5.81 -22.30
N VAL A 94 14.93 -6.80 -21.82
CA VAL A 94 14.65 -8.06 -22.54
C VAL A 94 13.85 -7.77 -23.80
N GLU A 95 12.75 -7.04 -23.68
CA GLU A 95 11.86 -6.69 -24.79
C GLU A 95 12.59 -5.87 -25.87
N GLU A 96 13.36 -4.88 -25.43
CA GLU A 96 14.21 -4.08 -26.30
C GLU A 96 15.23 -4.90 -27.10
N ARG A 97 15.69 -6.02 -26.54
CA ARG A 97 16.57 -6.97 -27.20
C ARG A 97 15.79 -7.85 -28.16
N HIS A 98 14.62 -8.34 -27.79
CA HIS A 98 13.82 -9.19 -28.66
C HIS A 98 13.35 -8.44 -29.92
N ILE A 99 12.82 -7.23 -29.78
CA ILE A 99 12.44 -6.36 -30.91
C ILE A 99 13.61 -6.13 -31.87
N ARG A 100 14.85 -6.10 -31.36
CA ARG A 100 16.05 -5.93 -32.18
C ARG A 100 16.48 -7.22 -32.88
N LEU A 101 16.33 -8.38 -32.24
CA LEU A 101 16.85 -9.66 -32.72
C LEU A 101 15.84 -10.44 -33.57
N ASP A 102 14.55 -10.39 -33.24
CA ASP A 102 13.47 -11.01 -34.01
C ASP A 102 12.25 -10.06 -34.13
N PRO A 103 12.34 -8.97 -34.92
CA PRO A 103 11.25 -8.02 -35.08
C PRO A 103 9.95 -8.65 -35.60
N GLU A 104 10.06 -9.67 -36.47
CA GLU A 104 8.88 -10.35 -37.02
C GLU A 104 8.22 -11.26 -35.98
N GLY A 105 9.00 -11.87 -35.08
CA GLY A 105 8.53 -12.54 -33.87
C GLY A 105 7.69 -11.61 -33.02
N GLU A 106 8.28 -10.50 -32.58
CA GLU A 106 7.61 -9.52 -31.72
C GLU A 106 6.36 -8.91 -32.39
N ARG A 107 6.34 -8.77 -33.72
CA ARG A 107 5.14 -8.32 -34.44
C ARG A 107 4.01 -9.35 -34.40
N ARG A 108 4.33 -10.65 -34.36
CA ARG A 108 3.33 -11.72 -34.16
C ARG A 108 2.75 -11.67 -32.74
N GLU A 109 3.58 -11.39 -31.75
CA GLU A 109 3.13 -11.23 -30.36
C GLU A 109 2.23 -10.00 -30.21
N LEU A 110 2.67 -8.84 -30.69
CA LEU A 110 1.87 -7.61 -30.70
C LEU A 110 0.51 -7.81 -31.40
N ARG A 111 0.50 -8.47 -32.55
CA ARG A 111 -0.74 -8.84 -33.26
C ARG A 111 -1.66 -9.67 -32.38
N THR A 112 -1.11 -10.65 -31.66
CA THR A 112 -1.89 -11.53 -30.77
C THR A 112 -2.46 -10.76 -29.58
N ILE A 113 -1.67 -9.86 -28.97
CA ILE A 113 -2.11 -8.97 -27.89
C ILE A 113 -3.28 -8.10 -28.36
N LEU A 114 -3.15 -7.45 -29.52
CA LEU A 114 -4.21 -6.59 -30.07
C LEU A 114 -5.45 -7.37 -30.49
N ALA A 115 -5.29 -8.58 -31.02
CA ALA A 115 -6.42 -9.48 -31.32
C ALA A 115 -7.19 -9.86 -30.05
N ASN A 116 -6.49 -10.14 -28.96
CA ASN A 116 -7.09 -10.41 -27.64
C ASN A 116 -7.81 -9.17 -27.07
N LYS A 117 -7.39 -7.96 -27.45
CA LYS A 117 -8.11 -6.69 -27.16
C LYS A 117 -9.33 -6.47 -28.08
N GLY A 118 -9.61 -7.38 -29.00
CA GLY A 118 -10.81 -7.38 -29.86
C GLY A 118 -10.60 -6.84 -31.28
N LEU A 119 -9.36 -6.50 -31.67
CA LEU A 119 -9.08 -6.04 -33.04
C LEU A 119 -9.04 -7.22 -34.03
N SER A 120 -9.44 -6.99 -35.28
CA SER A 120 -9.41 -8.02 -36.32
C SER A 120 -9.27 -7.44 -37.74
N GLY A 121 -8.94 -8.31 -38.69
CA GLY A 121 -8.89 -7.99 -40.12
C GLY A 121 -7.88 -6.88 -40.46
N PRO A 122 -8.17 -6.05 -41.48
CA PRO A 122 -7.27 -4.97 -41.90
C PRO A 122 -6.96 -3.95 -40.79
N THR A 123 -7.89 -3.72 -39.86
CA THR A 123 -7.70 -2.79 -38.74
C THR A 123 -6.64 -3.29 -37.76
N LEU A 124 -6.59 -4.60 -37.51
CA LEU A 124 -5.56 -5.21 -36.67
C LEU A 124 -4.17 -5.01 -37.28
N GLU A 125 -3.99 -5.32 -38.57
CA GLU A 125 -2.69 -5.16 -39.23
C GLU A 125 -2.26 -3.69 -39.26
N ALA A 126 -3.18 -2.76 -39.55
CA ALA A 126 -2.88 -1.33 -39.52
C ALA A 126 -2.49 -0.85 -38.11
N ALA A 127 -3.12 -1.36 -37.05
CA ALA A 127 -2.77 -1.03 -35.67
C ALA A 127 -1.37 -1.58 -35.30
N VAL A 128 -1.07 -2.82 -35.68
CA VAL A 128 0.27 -3.43 -35.51
C VAL A 128 1.33 -2.57 -36.20
N ASP A 129 1.10 -2.16 -37.45
CA ASP A 129 2.03 -1.32 -38.20
C ASP A 129 2.26 0.04 -37.53
N GLN A 130 1.19 0.72 -37.11
CA GLN A 130 1.28 2.04 -36.49
C GLN A 130 1.95 2.01 -35.11
N ILE A 131 1.64 1.01 -34.28
CA ILE A 131 2.24 0.85 -32.95
C ILE A 131 3.72 0.45 -33.09
N ALA A 132 4.02 -0.54 -33.93
CA ALA A 132 5.40 -1.01 -34.15
C ALA A 132 6.32 0.05 -34.76
N ALA A 133 5.77 1.04 -35.48
CA ALA A 133 6.53 2.16 -36.00
C ALA A 133 7.14 3.06 -34.91
N ARG A 134 6.62 3.02 -33.68
CA ARG A 134 7.13 3.77 -32.52
C ARG A 134 7.65 2.81 -31.46
N ARG A 135 8.97 2.70 -31.34
CA ARG A 135 9.63 1.74 -30.44
C ARG A 135 9.13 1.81 -29.00
N ASP A 136 8.98 3.01 -28.43
CA ASP A 136 8.48 3.15 -27.06
C ASP A 136 7.02 2.71 -26.90
N SER A 137 6.17 2.97 -27.89
CA SER A 137 4.78 2.52 -27.89
C SER A 137 4.68 1.00 -28.03
N TRP A 138 5.52 0.41 -28.89
CA TRP A 138 5.59 -1.03 -29.05
C TRP A 138 6.03 -1.72 -27.75
N ILE A 139 7.13 -1.27 -27.14
CA ILE A 139 7.60 -1.80 -25.86
C ILE A 139 6.53 -1.64 -24.78
N ALA A 140 5.86 -0.48 -24.70
CA ALA A 140 4.80 -0.25 -23.71
C ALA A 140 3.64 -1.25 -23.87
N GLU A 141 3.22 -1.53 -25.11
CA GLU A 141 2.18 -2.52 -25.40
C GLU A 141 2.62 -3.94 -25.05
N MET A 142 3.89 -4.30 -25.28
CA MET A 142 4.44 -5.61 -24.90
C MET A 142 4.53 -5.74 -23.37
N MET A 143 5.06 -4.72 -22.69
CA MET A 143 5.14 -4.67 -21.22
C MET A 143 3.76 -4.85 -20.56
N GLN A 144 2.73 -4.22 -21.13
CA GLN A 144 1.36 -4.37 -20.65
C GLN A 144 0.72 -5.70 -21.05
N GLY A 145 0.86 -6.11 -22.31
CA GLY A 145 0.14 -7.23 -22.90
C GLY A 145 0.72 -8.61 -22.56
N GLU A 146 2.05 -8.71 -22.44
CA GLU A 146 2.74 -9.96 -22.12
C GLU A 146 2.92 -10.14 -20.61
N TYR A 147 3.39 -9.09 -19.91
CA TYR A 147 3.75 -9.15 -18.49
C TYR A 147 2.70 -8.57 -17.55
N GLY A 148 1.62 -7.98 -18.08
CA GLY A 148 0.56 -7.37 -17.26
C GLY A 148 1.00 -6.11 -16.51
N LEU A 149 2.11 -5.49 -16.92
CA LEU A 149 2.67 -4.34 -16.21
C LEU A 149 1.90 -3.06 -16.55
N GLY A 150 1.53 -2.32 -15.51
CA GLY A 150 0.91 -1.02 -15.65
C GLY A 150 1.91 0.05 -16.13
N PRO A 151 1.43 1.18 -16.70
CA PRO A 151 2.29 2.25 -17.20
C PRO A 151 2.90 3.13 -16.09
N THR A 152 2.63 2.83 -14.82
CA THR A 152 3.07 3.66 -13.69
C THR A 152 4.23 2.98 -12.96
N ASP A 153 5.38 3.64 -12.99
CA ASP A 153 6.56 3.11 -12.33
C ASP A 153 6.44 3.18 -10.80
N PRO A 154 6.82 2.11 -10.08
CA PRO A 154 6.90 2.15 -8.63
C PRO A 154 7.95 3.16 -8.14
N HIS A 155 7.68 3.83 -7.02
CA HIS A 155 8.56 4.86 -6.43
C HIS A 155 9.06 4.42 -5.03
N PRO A 156 10.20 3.71 -4.93
CA PRO A 156 10.62 3.03 -3.69
C PRO A 156 10.80 3.95 -2.49
N LEU A 157 11.46 5.10 -2.67
CA LEU A 157 11.68 6.06 -1.59
C LEU A 157 10.38 6.66 -1.07
N ARG A 158 9.44 6.96 -1.97
CA ARG A 158 8.13 7.53 -1.60
C ARG A 158 7.32 6.51 -0.80
N ALA A 159 7.25 5.27 -1.28
CA ALA A 159 6.56 4.17 -0.59
C ALA A 159 7.10 3.98 0.83
N ALA A 160 8.43 3.96 0.99
CA ALA A 160 9.09 3.82 2.29
C ALA A 160 8.77 4.98 3.25
N LEU A 161 8.91 6.23 2.80
CA LEU A 161 8.67 7.42 3.62
C LEU A 161 7.21 7.54 4.04
N VAL A 162 6.28 7.25 3.13
CA VAL A 162 4.84 7.27 3.40
C VAL A 162 4.48 6.19 4.43
N THR A 163 4.96 4.95 4.24
CA THR A 163 4.76 3.88 5.22
C THR A 163 5.33 4.25 6.59
N PHE A 164 6.57 4.76 6.64
CA PHE A 164 7.21 5.15 7.90
C PHE A 164 6.43 6.25 8.63
N ALA A 165 6.06 7.31 7.91
CA ALA A 165 5.31 8.41 8.50
C ALA A 165 3.94 7.95 9.03
N ALA A 166 3.22 7.12 8.26
CA ALA A 166 1.94 6.57 8.69
C ALA A 166 2.09 5.68 9.93
N PHE A 167 3.14 4.84 9.97
CA PHE A 167 3.46 4.00 11.12
C PHE A 167 3.77 4.83 12.37
N LEU A 168 4.62 5.85 12.24
CA LEU A 168 4.94 6.75 13.35
C LEU A 168 3.70 7.45 13.90
N VAL A 169 2.89 8.05 13.03
CA VAL A 169 1.70 8.81 13.44
C VAL A 169 0.69 7.89 14.14
N ALA A 170 0.40 6.72 13.56
CA ALA A 170 -0.58 5.81 14.13
C ALA A 170 -0.06 5.08 15.37
N GLY A 171 1.21 4.67 15.37
CA GLY A 171 1.85 3.99 16.50
C GLY A 171 2.07 4.89 17.71
N MET A 172 2.17 6.20 17.54
CA MET A 172 2.23 7.12 18.68
C MET A 172 0.90 7.24 19.45
N ILE A 173 -0.25 6.97 18.81
CA ILE A 173 -1.59 7.09 19.43
C ILE A 173 -1.68 6.32 20.77
N PRO A 174 -1.36 5.02 20.84
CA PRO A 174 -1.38 4.28 22.11
C PRO A 174 -0.38 4.79 23.16
N LEU A 175 0.70 5.46 22.75
CA LEU A 175 1.73 5.94 23.69
C LEU A 175 1.43 7.30 24.30
N LEU A 176 0.64 8.14 23.59
CA LEU A 176 0.37 9.52 24.00
C LEU A 176 -0.10 9.65 25.47
N PRO A 177 -1.05 8.84 25.98
CA PRO A 177 -1.50 8.97 27.37
C PRO A 177 -0.40 8.71 28.40
N PHE A 178 0.53 7.80 28.09
CA PHE A 178 1.65 7.45 28.98
C PHE A 178 2.74 8.52 28.96
N VAL A 179 3.08 9.03 27.77
CA VAL A 179 4.07 10.11 27.60
C VAL A 179 3.60 11.40 28.29
N LEU A 180 2.30 11.69 28.24
CA LEU A 180 1.70 12.85 28.88
C LEU A 180 1.45 12.68 30.38
N GLY A 181 1.67 11.48 30.94
CA GLY A 181 1.48 11.19 32.37
C GLY A 181 0.02 11.32 32.82
N ILE A 182 -0.94 10.99 31.95
CA ILE A 182 -2.37 11.11 32.24
C ILE A 182 -2.79 10.01 33.24
N GLY A 183 -3.64 10.35 34.22
CA GLY A 183 -4.27 9.36 35.10
C GLY A 183 -5.11 8.35 34.30
N GLU A 184 -5.11 7.08 34.69
CA GLU A 184 -5.77 6.00 33.93
C GLU A 184 -5.27 5.87 32.47
N ALA A 185 -3.99 6.17 32.21
CA ALA A 185 -3.37 6.17 30.88
C ALA A 185 -3.69 4.92 30.03
N PHE A 186 -3.76 3.74 30.64
CA PHE A 186 -4.09 2.50 29.94
C PHE A 186 -5.53 2.49 29.38
N PHE A 187 -6.50 2.98 30.14
CA PHE A 187 -7.90 3.05 29.69
C PHE A 187 -8.02 4.04 28.53
N LEU A 188 -7.44 5.24 28.67
CA LEU A 188 -7.44 6.24 27.63
C LEU A 188 -6.70 5.77 26.37
N SER A 189 -5.55 5.11 26.52
CA SER A 189 -4.80 4.49 25.42
C SER A 189 -5.63 3.46 24.68
N SER A 190 -6.32 2.60 25.41
CA SER A 190 -7.18 1.57 24.82
C SER A 190 -8.32 2.19 24.04
N ALA A 191 -9.01 3.19 24.60
CA ALA A 191 -10.10 3.89 23.93
C ALA A 191 -9.63 4.61 22.66
N LEU A 192 -8.53 5.36 22.73
CA LEU A 192 -7.96 6.06 21.58
C LEU A 192 -7.51 5.09 20.48
N THR A 193 -6.90 3.97 20.85
CA THR A 193 -6.42 2.99 19.87
C THR A 193 -7.58 2.27 19.19
N LEU A 194 -8.61 1.86 19.92
CA LEU A 194 -9.80 1.25 19.31
C LEU A 194 -10.51 2.22 18.36
N ALA A 195 -10.58 3.51 18.73
CA ALA A 195 -11.08 4.55 17.84
C ALA A 195 -10.18 4.72 16.60
N ALA A 196 -8.86 4.66 16.77
CA ALA A 196 -7.90 4.72 15.67
C ALA A 196 -8.03 3.53 14.72
N PHE A 197 -8.15 2.29 15.22
CA PHE A 197 -8.38 1.11 14.39
C PHE A 197 -9.65 1.25 13.56
N PHE A 198 -10.73 1.72 14.18
CA PHE A 198 -11.97 1.96 13.45
C PHE A 198 -11.78 3.03 12.38
N ALA A 199 -11.16 4.16 12.71
CA ALA A 199 -10.91 5.26 11.77
C ALA A 199 -9.97 4.88 10.61
N ILE A 200 -8.93 4.07 10.86
CA ILE A 200 -8.05 3.57 9.80
C ILE A 200 -8.82 2.57 8.92
N GLY A 201 -9.65 1.71 9.51
CA GLY A 201 -10.53 0.80 8.78
C GLY A 201 -11.58 1.53 7.96
N THR A 202 -12.13 2.66 8.41
CA THR A 202 -13.02 3.49 7.58
C THR A 202 -12.25 4.14 6.44
N LEU A 203 -11.01 4.60 6.66
CA LEU A 203 -10.16 5.14 5.59
C LEU A 203 -9.89 4.09 4.49
N LYS A 204 -9.61 2.84 4.86
CA LYS A 204 -9.49 1.70 3.94
C LYS A 204 -10.73 1.52 3.05
N SER A 205 -11.93 1.87 3.54
CA SER A 205 -13.17 1.68 2.80
C SER A 205 -13.32 2.58 1.57
N HIS A 206 -12.48 3.61 1.41
CA HIS A 206 -12.45 4.42 0.18
C HIS A 206 -12.18 3.60 -1.09
N TRP A 207 -11.52 2.44 -0.96
CA TRP A 207 -11.27 1.52 -2.08
C TRP A 207 -12.17 0.29 -2.10
N SER A 208 -13.14 0.23 -1.21
CA SER A 208 -14.03 -0.92 -1.12
C SER A 208 -15.46 -0.50 -1.41
N LEU A 209 -16.17 -1.35 -2.15
CA LEU A 209 -17.62 -1.25 -2.25
C LEU A 209 -18.31 -1.65 -0.93
N SER A 210 -17.55 -2.16 0.05
CA SER A 210 -18.04 -2.44 1.40
C SER A 210 -18.39 -1.15 2.15
N PRO A 211 -19.48 -1.14 2.93
CA PRO A 211 -19.83 0.04 3.71
C PRO A 211 -18.74 0.32 4.76
N TRP A 212 -18.43 1.61 4.94
CA TRP A 212 -17.34 2.11 5.81
C TRP A 212 -17.31 1.51 7.20
N TRP A 213 -18.48 1.31 7.83
CA TRP A 213 -18.59 0.77 9.18
C TRP A 213 -18.16 -0.70 9.28
N ARG A 214 -18.30 -1.49 8.21
CA ARG A 214 -17.82 -2.89 8.19
C ARG A 214 -16.31 -2.94 8.14
N SER A 215 -15.70 -2.13 7.28
CA SER A 215 -14.24 -2.04 7.18
C SER A 215 -13.62 -1.52 8.48
N GLY A 216 -14.25 -0.51 9.10
CA GLY A 216 -13.88 -0.04 10.44
C GLY A 216 -13.98 -1.13 11.51
N ALA A 217 -15.09 -1.87 11.53
CA ALA A 217 -15.29 -2.95 12.49
C ALA A 217 -14.31 -4.13 12.29
N GLU A 218 -13.97 -4.46 11.06
CA GLU A 218 -12.98 -5.49 10.72
C GLU A 218 -11.59 -5.12 11.27
N THR A 219 -11.11 -3.91 10.99
CA THR A 219 -9.81 -3.44 11.50
C THR A 219 -9.80 -3.35 13.02
N LEU A 220 -10.89 -2.87 13.64
CA LEU A 220 -11.05 -2.88 15.10
C LEU A 220 -11.01 -4.30 15.67
N ALA A 221 -11.68 -5.27 15.06
CA ALA A 221 -11.71 -6.64 15.54
C ALA A 221 -10.32 -7.30 15.44
N ILE A 222 -9.60 -7.10 14.34
CA ILE A 222 -8.24 -7.62 14.15
C ILE A 222 -7.28 -7.01 15.17
N GLY A 223 -7.27 -5.67 15.29
CA GLY A 223 -6.40 -4.98 16.23
C GLY A 223 -6.74 -5.28 17.70
N GLY A 224 -8.02 -5.37 18.03
CA GLY A 224 -8.51 -5.77 19.35
C GLY A 224 -8.13 -7.21 19.70
N ALA A 225 -8.21 -8.14 18.75
CA ALA A 225 -7.77 -9.52 18.95
C ALA A 225 -6.26 -9.60 19.19
N ALA A 226 -5.45 -8.88 18.40
CA ALA A 226 -4.00 -8.81 18.59
C ALA A 226 -3.64 -8.25 19.98
N ALA A 227 -4.29 -7.17 20.40
CA ALA A 227 -4.11 -6.60 21.73
C ALA A 227 -4.54 -7.56 22.85
N GLY A 228 -5.65 -8.27 22.68
CA GLY A 228 -6.12 -9.27 23.63
C GLY A 228 -5.15 -10.46 23.78
N ILE A 229 -4.57 -10.93 22.67
CA ILE A 229 -3.51 -11.95 22.68
C ILE A 229 -2.29 -11.42 23.45
N ALA A 230 -1.83 -10.21 23.14
CA ALA A 230 -0.66 -9.63 23.79
C ALA A 230 -0.87 -9.40 25.29
N TYR A 231 -2.02 -8.86 25.70
CA TYR A 231 -2.41 -8.72 27.10
C TYR A 231 -2.42 -10.08 27.81
N GLY A 232 -3.06 -11.09 27.20
CA GLY A 232 -3.13 -12.45 27.73
C GLY A 232 -1.75 -13.06 27.94
N VAL A 233 -0.84 -12.92 26.97
CA VAL A 233 0.56 -13.35 27.11
C VAL A 233 1.25 -12.58 28.23
N GLY A 234 1.03 -11.27 28.34
CA GLY A 234 1.56 -10.43 29.43
C GLY A 234 1.17 -10.96 30.80
N THR A 235 -0.09 -11.38 30.99
CA THR A 235 -0.56 -11.90 32.29
C THR A 235 0.17 -13.18 32.74
N LEU A 236 0.80 -13.93 31.83
CA LEU A 236 1.61 -15.10 32.20
C LEU A 236 2.88 -14.72 32.95
N PHE A 237 3.33 -13.47 32.82
CA PHE A 237 4.54 -12.93 33.45
C PHE A 237 4.20 -11.85 34.47
N THR A 238 2.98 -11.86 35.03
CA THR A 238 2.55 -10.85 36.01
C THR A 238 3.49 -10.85 37.22
N VAL A 239 3.97 -9.66 37.59
CA VAL A 239 4.89 -9.43 38.71
C VAL A 239 4.28 -8.48 39.74
#